data_AF-A0A0K6IM03-F1
#
_entry.id   AF-A0A0K6IM03-F1
#
_cell.length_a   1.000
_cell.length_b   1.000
_cell.length_c   1.000
_cell.angle_alpha   90.00
_cell.angle_beta   90.00
_cell.angle_gamma   90.00
#
_symmetry.space_group_name_H-M   'P 1'
#
loop_
_entity.id
_entity.type
_entity.pdbx_description
1 polymer ?
#
loop_
_entity_poly.entity_id
_entity_poly.type
_entity_poly.pdbx_seq_one_letter_code
_entity_poly.pdbx_strand_id
1 'polypeptide(L)'
;MTVMDNSLFQTLPELIGAIGEPSFYSQVGVCFSKISTVSNFKVFSYPKADKPALLAGFQEPELDQLYCDFAYQLDPFYDVINQHQNKALVTLDSITRHDFESSTYYDRFYHKIGWKNEANLIVSLNDERTICLAYTADNTPIHQLNSELRPYLESIKSAIQKHEALLSTILTVENDAHILANNHTLPLEAPDQVMDQFGLTKREKEVVQYILQGLASAHIAEMCFVSEGTIKNHRKNIYRKLNIRSQRDLFRKFLN
;
A
#
# COMPACT_ATOMS: atom_id res chain seq x y z
N MET A 1 21.33 31.10 1.35
CA MET A 1 22.31 30.09 0.87
C MET A 1 21.46 29.02 0.18
N THR A 2 21.58 28.89 -1.13
CA THR A 2 20.71 28.00 -1.92
C THR A 2 20.99 26.55 -1.53
N VAL A 3 19.97 25.84 -1.02
CA VAL A 3 20.07 24.49 -0.44
C VAL A 3 20.23 23.38 -1.48
N MET A 4 20.11 23.70 -2.78
CA MET A 4 20.33 22.72 -3.85
C MET A 4 21.80 22.32 -3.93
N ASP A 5 22.16 21.34 -3.11
CA ASP A 5 23.36 20.57 -3.29
C ASP A 5 23.20 19.76 -4.59
N ASN A 6 24.08 20.02 -5.57
CA ASN A 6 24.11 19.24 -6.81
C ASN A 6 24.31 17.74 -6.55
N SER A 7 24.73 17.33 -5.35
CA SER A 7 24.76 15.94 -4.90
C SER A 7 23.39 15.25 -4.92
N LEU A 8 22.28 16.00 -4.76
CA LEU A 8 20.93 15.45 -4.81
C LEU A 8 20.65 14.78 -6.16
N PHE A 9 21.00 15.46 -7.25
CA PHE A 9 20.79 14.94 -8.60
C PHE A 9 21.70 13.75 -8.93
N GLN A 10 22.75 13.51 -8.14
CA GLN A 10 23.62 12.35 -8.31
C GLN A 10 22.96 11.03 -7.88
N THR A 11 21.83 11.08 -7.15
CA THR A 11 21.09 9.85 -6.77
C THR A 11 20.04 9.44 -7.81
N LEU A 12 19.72 10.31 -8.77
CA LEU A 12 18.70 10.03 -9.78
C LEU A 12 19.09 8.90 -10.74
N PRO A 13 20.36 8.74 -11.18
CA PRO A 13 20.75 7.63 -12.05
C PRO A 13 20.41 6.26 -11.46
N GLU A 14 20.71 6.01 -10.18
CA GLU A 14 20.40 4.75 -9.51
C GLU A 14 18.89 4.55 -9.34
N LEU A 15 18.15 5.61 -9.02
CA LEU A 15 16.68 5.55 -8.95
C LEU A 15 16.06 5.19 -10.31
N ILE A 16 16.52 5.83 -11.38
CA ILE A 16 16.06 5.57 -12.75
C ILE A 16 16.41 4.14 -13.15
N GLY A 17 17.62 3.68 -12.84
CA GLY A 17 18.06 2.30 -13.09
C GLY A 17 17.27 1.23 -12.33
N ALA A 18 16.64 1.59 -11.20
CA ALA A 18 15.81 0.70 -10.40
C ALA A 18 14.33 0.67 -10.84
N ILE A 19 13.93 1.40 -11.87
CA ILE A 19 12.56 1.34 -12.42
C ILE A 19 12.27 -0.10 -12.88
N GLY A 20 11.13 -0.66 -12.43
CA GLY A 20 10.77 -2.07 -12.64
C GLY A 20 11.38 -3.07 -11.66
N GLU A 21 12.36 -2.66 -10.86
CA GLU A 21 13.04 -3.57 -9.93
C GLU A 21 12.40 -3.59 -8.54
N PRO A 22 12.45 -4.72 -7.79
CA PRO A 22 11.96 -4.79 -6.41
C PRO A 22 12.61 -3.79 -5.45
N SER A 23 13.81 -3.30 -5.78
CA SER A 23 14.57 -2.34 -4.98
C SER A 23 14.15 -0.88 -5.21
N PHE A 24 13.20 -0.61 -6.11
CA PHE A 24 12.84 0.75 -6.51
C PHE A 24 12.49 1.67 -5.33
N TYR A 25 11.57 1.26 -4.45
CA TYR A 25 11.17 2.09 -3.32
C TYR A 25 12.29 2.28 -2.30
N SER A 26 13.18 1.30 -2.14
CA SER A 26 14.40 1.48 -1.36
C SER A 26 15.28 2.59 -1.95
N GLN A 27 15.37 2.70 -3.28
CA GLN A 27 16.11 3.79 -3.94
C GLN A 27 15.44 5.15 -3.84
N VAL A 28 14.10 5.21 -3.81
CA VAL A 28 13.37 6.43 -3.43
C VAL A 28 13.77 6.86 -2.01
N GLY A 29 13.90 5.90 -1.10
CA GLY A 29 14.38 6.16 0.26
C GLY A 29 15.82 6.67 0.30
N VAL A 30 16.72 6.10 -0.52
CA VAL A 30 18.11 6.58 -0.63
C VAL A 30 18.14 8.04 -1.11
N CYS A 31 17.36 8.37 -2.14
CA CYS A 31 17.23 9.74 -2.65
C CYS A 31 16.86 10.73 -1.53
N PHE A 32 15.81 10.42 -0.76
CA PHE A 32 15.36 11.30 0.31
C PHE A 32 16.32 11.37 1.51
N SER A 33 17.00 10.27 1.84
CA SER A 33 18.00 10.27 2.91
C SER A 33 19.21 11.18 2.64
N LYS A 34 19.44 11.58 1.38
CA LYS A 34 20.51 12.50 0.99
C LYS A 34 20.12 13.97 1.09
N ILE A 35 18.84 14.27 1.31
CA ILE A 35 18.36 15.63 1.48
C ILE A 35 18.63 16.07 2.93
N SER A 36 19.71 16.81 3.15
CA SER A 36 20.16 17.20 4.50
C SER A 36 19.15 18.04 5.29
N THR A 37 18.23 18.72 4.62
CA THR A 37 17.17 19.51 5.24
C THR A 37 15.92 18.72 5.60
N VAL A 38 15.74 17.51 5.05
CA VAL A 38 14.66 16.60 5.44
C VAL A 38 15.08 15.88 6.71
N SER A 39 14.29 16.04 7.79
CA SER A 39 14.57 15.38 9.07
C SER A 39 14.01 13.95 9.13
N ASN A 40 12.89 13.69 8.45
CA ASN A 40 12.29 12.37 8.36
C ASN A 40 11.42 12.26 7.09
N PHE A 41 11.23 11.04 6.59
CA PHE A 41 10.32 10.75 5.47
C PHE A 41 9.79 9.32 5.53
N LYS A 42 8.61 9.11 4.93
CA LYS A 42 7.97 7.81 4.71
C LYS A 42 7.35 7.75 3.32
N VAL A 43 7.38 6.57 2.71
CA VAL A 43 6.72 6.27 1.45
C VAL A 43 5.64 5.26 1.72
N PHE A 44 4.38 5.66 1.52
CA PHE A 44 3.21 4.80 1.71
C PHE A 44 2.52 4.51 0.39
N SER A 45 2.05 3.29 0.25
CA SER A 45 1.07 2.88 -0.75
C SER A 45 -0.31 2.93 -0.15
N TYR A 46 -1.26 3.57 -0.81
CA TYR A 46 -2.69 3.58 -0.49
C TYR A 46 -3.47 2.87 -1.60
N PRO A 47 -3.77 1.57 -1.44
CA PRO A 47 -4.75 0.90 -2.28
C PRO A 47 -6.15 1.46 -1.98
N LYS A 48 -7.04 1.50 -2.97
CA LYS A 48 -8.41 1.96 -2.78
C LYS A 48 -9.26 1.05 -1.91
N ALA A 49 -9.03 -0.26 -1.99
CA ALA A 49 -9.83 -1.28 -1.34
C ALA A 49 -9.15 -1.92 -0.11
N ASP A 50 -7.99 -1.41 0.31
CA ASP A 50 -7.21 -1.99 1.41
C ASP A 50 -6.51 -0.89 2.22
N LYS A 51 -5.95 -1.28 3.37
CA LYS A 51 -5.18 -0.40 4.24
C LYS A 51 -3.83 -0.03 3.61
N PRO A 52 -3.22 1.10 4.03
CA PRO A 52 -1.93 1.49 3.48
C PRO A 52 -0.81 0.53 3.90
N ALA A 53 0.26 0.55 3.12
CA ALA A 53 1.48 -0.20 3.38
C ALA A 53 2.70 0.70 3.27
N LEU A 54 3.63 0.59 4.23
CA LEU A 54 4.92 1.27 4.18
C LEU A 54 5.81 0.59 3.13
N LEU A 55 6.35 1.38 2.21
CA LEU A 55 7.23 0.92 1.13
C LEU A 55 8.70 1.25 1.40
N ALA A 56 8.96 2.41 2.01
CA ALA A 56 10.30 2.89 2.36
C ALA A 56 10.22 4.01 3.40
N GLY A 57 11.32 4.30 4.09
CA GLY A 57 11.38 5.38 5.08
C GLY A 57 12.14 5.00 6.34
N PHE A 58 12.25 5.95 7.26
CA PHE A 58 12.75 5.68 8.60
C PHE A 58 11.81 4.70 9.30
N GLN A 59 12.39 3.64 9.85
CA GLN A 59 11.63 2.52 10.43
C GLN A 59 11.27 2.83 11.88
N GLU A 60 9.97 2.83 12.17
CA GLU A 60 9.40 2.94 13.51
C GLU A 60 8.30 1.88 13.64
N PRO A 61 8.65 0.58 13.76
CA PRO A 61 7.72 -0.52 13.46
C PRO A 61 6.38 -0.45 14.21
N GLU A 62 6.39 -0.05 15.47
CA GLU A 62 5.17 0.10 16.29
C GLU A 62 4.27 1.24 15.78
N LEU A 63 4.87 2.39 15.41
CA LEU A 63 4.15 3.54 14.89
C LEU A 63 3.72 3.32 13.43
N ASP A 64 4.54 2.66 12.63
CA ASP A 64 4.24 2.29 11.24
C ASP A 64 3.05 1.33 11.19
N GLN A 65 3.04 0.33 12.08
CA GLN A 65 1.91 -0.59 12.19
C GLN A 65 0.65 0.12 12.71
N LEU A 66 0.76 0.95 13.76
CA LEU A 66 -0.36 1.73 14.27
C LEU A 66 -0.97 2.63 13.18
N TYR A 67 -0.13 3.24 12.34
CA TYR A 67 -0.59 4.06 11.24
C TYR A 67 -1.36 3.23 10.21
N CYS A 68 -0.74 2.15 9.71
CA CYS A 68 -1.31 1.31 8.66
C CYS A 68 -2.58 0.60 9.11
N ASP A 69 -2.68 0.20 10.36
CA ASP A 69 -3.85 -0.53 10.87
C ASP A 69 -5.02 0.40 11.23
N PHE A 70 -4.74 1.64 11.68
CA PHE A 70 -5.80 2.49 12.25
C PHE A 70 -5.67 3.98 11.94
N ALA A 71 -4.50 4.59 12.15
CA ALA A 71 -4.43 6.06 12.22
C ALA A 71 -4.67 6.74 10.87
N TYR A 72 -4.38 6.06 9.75
CA TYR A 72 -4.61 6.60 8.40
C TYR A 72 -6.06 7.03 8.14
N GLN A 73 -7.04 6.39 8.80
CA GLN A 73 -8.46 6.74 8.65
C GLN A 73 -8.82 8.10 9.24
N LEU A 74 -7.98 8.62 10.14
CA LEU A 74 -8.15 9.92 10.78
C LEU A 74 -7.19 10.97 10.20
N ASP A 75 -6.34 10.58 9.25
CA ASP A 75 -5.33 11.44 8.66
C ASP A 75 -5.94 12.40 7.62
N PRO A 76 -5.79 13.73 7.77
CA PRO A 76 -6.22 14.70 6.76
C PRO A 76 -5.64 14.46 5.37
N PHE A 77 -4.44 13.86 5.24
CA PHE A 77 -3.89 13.50 3.93
C PHE A 77 -4.69 12.38 3.28
N TYR A 78 -5.24 11.43 4.06
CA TYR A 78 -6.08 10.36 3.53
C TYR A 78 -7.39 10.90 2.93
N ASP A 79 -7.96 11.97 3.51
CA ASP A 79 -9.09 12.68 2.92
C ASP A 79 -8.73 13.29 1.56
N VAL A 80 -7.53 13.89 1.43
CA VAL A 80 -7.06 14.46 0.15
C VAL A 80 -6.89 13.38 -0.90
N ILE A 81 -6.31 12.23 -0.53
CA ILE A 81 -6.12 11.07 -1.40
C ILE A 81 -7.48 10.58 -1.93
N ASN A 82 -8.48 10.44 -1.06
CA ASN A 82 -9.81 9.94 -1.42
C ASN A 82 -10.65 10.94 -2.22
N GLN A 83 -10.43 12.23 -2.06
CA GLN A 83 -11.20 13.26 -2.77
C GLN A 83 -10.74 13.50 -4.21
N HIS A 84 -9.70 12.78 -4.68
CA HIS A 84 -9.12 12.92 -6.02
C HIS A 84 -8.82 14.38 -6.41
N GLN A 85 -8.54 15.24 -5.42
CA GLN A 85 -8.09 16.58 -5.69
C GLN A 85 -6.74 16.44 -6.36
N ASN A 86 -6.60 16.92 -7.60
CA ASN A 86 -5.42 16.76 -8.45
C ASN A 86 -4.20 17.57 -7.94
N LYS A 87 -3.92 17.50 -6.64
CA LYS A 87 -2.88 18.20 -5.90
C LYS A 87 -1.70 17.26 -5.74
N ALA A 88 -0.66 17.49 -6.53
CA ALA A 88 0.54 16.65 -6.50
C ALA A 88 1.41 16.89 -5.25
N LEU A 89 1.38 18.09 -4.65
CA LEU A 89 2.19 18.42 -3.48
C LEU A 89 1.34 19.20 -2.47
N VAL A 90 1.23 18.68 -1.25
CA VAL A 90 0.32 19.19 -0.21
C VAL A 90 1.06 19.29 1.12
N THR A 91 0.82 20.36 1.88
CA THR A 91 1.37 20.55 3.22
C THR A 91 0.28 20.40 4.27
N LEU A 92 0.63 19.92 5.46
CA LEU A 92 -0.35 19.67 6.52
C LEU A 92 -1.10 20.94 6.93
N ASP A 93 -0.41 22.08 7.03
CA ASP A 93 -1.00 23.39 7.32
C ASP A 93 -2.01 23.87 6.27
N SER A 94 -1.92 23.38 5.03
CA SER A 94 -2.84 23.74 3.94
C SER A 94 -4.16 22.97 3.95
N ILE A 95 -4.24 21.86 4.71
CA ILE A 95 -5.39 20.95 4.74
C ILE A 95 -6.00 20.79 6.14
N THR A 96 -5.30 21.25 7.17
CA THR A 96 -5.78 21.21 8.55
C THR A 96 -6.47 22.50 8.95
N ARG A 97 -7.29 22.41 10.00
CA ARG A 97 -7.99 23.54 10.62
C ARG A 97 -7.21 24.02 11.85
N HIS A 98 -7.57 25.18 12.39
CA HIS A 98 -6.95 25.76 13.59
C HIS A 98 -7.01 24.87 14.84
N ASP A 99 -7.90 23.88 14.86
CA ASP A 99 -8.10 22.93 15.97
C ASP A 99 -7.37 21.59 15.78
N PHE A 100 -6.46 21.47 14.80
CA PHE A 100 -5.74 20.23 14.52
C PHE A 100 -5.04 19.62 15.74
N GLU A 101 -4.38 20.44 16.56
CA GLU A 101 -3.69 19.98 17.78
C GLU A 101 -4.65 19.42 18.85
N SER A 102 -5.95 19.74 18.73
CA SER A 102 -7.01 19.17 19.58
C SER A 102 -7.74 17.99 18.94
N SER A 103 -7.34 17.59 17.73
CA SER A 103 -7.99 16.50 16.99
C SER A 103 -7.64 15.12 17.55
N THR A 104 -8.54 14.16 17.37
CA THR A 104 -8.32 12.75 17.68
C THR A 104 -7.09 12.18 16.98
N TYR A 105 -6.83 12.60 15.74
CA TYR A 105 -5.65 12.16 15.00
C TYR A 105 -4.35 12.65 15.66
N TYR A 106 -4.32 13.91 16.08
CA TYR A 106 -3.18 14.49 16.75
C TYR A 106 -2.87 13.79 18.06
N ASP A 107 -3.89 13.65 18.92
CA ASP A 107 -3.79 12.98 20.21
C ASP A 107 -3.40 11.50 20.08
N ARG A 108 -4.00 10.76 19.14
CA ARG A 108 -3.78 9.30 19.08
C ARG A 108 -2.53 8.91 18.31
N PHE A 109 -2.05 9.75 17.39
CA PHE A 109 -0.96 9.40 16.48
C PHE A 109 0.04 10.55 16.24
N TYR A 110 -0.38 11.67 15.65
CA TYR A 110 0.56 12.63 15.05
C TYR A 110 1.56 13.24 16.04
N HIS A 111 1.16 13.52 17.28
CA HIS A 111 2.10 14.05 18.28
C HIS A 111 3.21 13.05 18.65
N LYS A 112 2.98 11.74 18.49
CA LYS A 112 3.93 10.67 18.85
C LYS A 112 5.07 10.54 17.86
N ILE A 113 4.81 10.80 16.57
CA ILE A 113 5.86 10.79 15.53
C ILE A 113 6.74 12.06 15.59
N GLY A 114 6.30 13.10 16.31
CA GLY A 114 7.09 14.32 16.55
C GLY A 114 7.26 15.22 15.32
N TRP A 115 6.55 14.96 14.24
CA TRP A 115 6.60 15.77 13.02
C TRP A 115 5.87 17.10 13.24
N LYS A 116 6.34 18.16 12.58
CA LYS A 116 5.81 19.52 12.77
C LYS A 116 5.40 20.19 11.47
N ASN A 117 6.19 20.02 10.41
CA ASN A 117 6.00 20.70 9.14
C ASN A 117 5.97 19.67 8.00
N GLU A 118 4.92 18.85 7.99
CA GLU A 118 4.79 17.76 7.02
C GLU A 118 4.34 18.24 5.63
N ALA A 119 4.96 17.69 4.59
CA ALA A 119 4.49 17.72 3.22
C ALA A 119 4.37 16.30 2.64
N ASN A 120 3.39 16.12 1.77
CA ASN A 120 3.16 14.89 1.02
C ASN A 120 3.21 15.18 -0.48
N LEU A 121 4.13 14.51 -1.18
CA LEU A 121 4.07 14.34 -2.63
C LEU A 121 3.10 13.20 -2.93
N ILE A 122 1.94 13.52 -3.51
CA ILE A 122 0.86 12.60 -3.83
C ILE A 122 0.96 12.22 -5.31
N VAL A 123 1.20 10.93 -5.57
CA VAL A 123 1.34 10.37 -6.91
C VAL A 123 0.17 9.42 -7.16
N SER A 124 -0.89 9.95 -7.74
CA SER A 124 -2.03 9.14 -8.22
C SER A 124 -1.63 8.43 -9.52
N LEU A 125 -1.74 7.10 -9.53
CA LEU A 125 -1.35 6.26 -10.66
C LEU A 125 -2.56 5.94 -11.55
N ASN A 126 -3.66 5.55 -10.91
CA ASN A 126 -4.97 5.22 -11.46
C ASN A 126 -6.02 5.33 -10.33
N ASP A 127 -7.28 4.98 -10.62
CA ASP A 127 -8.36 4.99 -9.63
C ASP A 127 -8.21 3.94 -8.52
N GLU A 128 -7.16 3.12 -8.51
CA GLU A 128 -7.01 1.96 -7.61
C GLU A 128 -5.85 2.10 -6.62
N ARG A 129 -4.85 2.94 -6.90
CA ARG A 129 -3.68 3.10 -6.04
C ARG A 129 -3.07 4.51 -6.10
N THR A 130 -2.73 5.03 -4.92
CA THR A 130 -1.97 6.27 -4.75
C THR A 130 -0.70 5.98 -3.96
N ILE A 131 0.42 6.57 -4.38
CA ILE A 131 1.68 6.56 -3.62
C ILE A 131 1.87 7.93 -2.99
N CYS A 132 2.15 7.97 -1.70
CA CYS A 132 2.48 9.21 -1.00
C CYS A 132 3.89 9.13 -0.45
N LEU A 133 4.63 10.20 -0.69
CA LEU A 133 5.95 10.44 -0.12
C LEU A 133 5.82 11.60 0.86
N ALA A 134 5.70 11.22 2.13
CA ALA A 134 5.55 12.10 3.27
C ALA A 134 6.94 12.49 3.80
N TYR A 135 7.17 13.76 4.11
CA TYR A 135 8.43 14.23 4.68
C TYR A 135 8.25 15.47 5.55
N THR A 136 9.17 15.67 6.47
CA THR A 136 9.20 16.82 7.39
C THR A 136 10.59 17.46 7.42
N ALA A 137 10.63 18.73 7.84
CA ALA A 137 11.85 19.49 8.07
C ALA A 137 11.76 20.27 9.40
N ASP A 138 12.85 20.25 10.16
CA ASP A 138 12.89 20.87 11.50
C ASP A 138 13.34 22.33 11.44
N ASN A 139 14.35 22.61 10.61
CA ASN A 139 15.05 23.90 10.59
C ASN A 139 14.77 24.73 9.33
N THR A 140 13.92 24.23 8.43
CA THR A 140 13.59 24.88 7.15
C THR A 140 12.07 24.96 7.01
N PRO A 141 11.49 26.13 6.70
CA PRO A 141 10.07 26.23 6.40
C PRO A 141 9.69 25.30 5.24
N ILE A 142 8.67 24.47 5.42
CA ILE A 142 8.34 23.41 4.46
C ILE A 142 8.00 23.97 3.07
N HIS A 143 7.35 25.13 3.00
CA HIS A 143 7.04 25.81 1.73
C HIS A 143 8.29 26.24 0.96
N GLN A 144 9.33 26.70 1.67
CA GLN A 144 10.62 27.03 1.06
C GLN A 144 11.30 25.76 0.53
N LEU A 145 11.35 24.71 1.36
CA LEU A 145 11.94 23.43 0.97
C LEU A 145 11.23 22.83 -0.26
N ASN A 146 9.91 22.89 -0.30
CA ASN A 146 9.09 22.44 -1.42
C ASN A 146 9.43 23.20 -2.72
N SER A 147 9.62 24.51 -2.64
CA SER A 147 10.01 25.32 -3.79
C SER A 147 11.40 24.94 -4.31
N GLU A 148 12.33 24.65 -3.41
CA GLU A 148 13.70 24.28 -3.75
C GLU A 148 13.79 22.85 -4.33
N LEU A 149 13.06 21.90 -3.75
CA LEU A 149 13.06 20.50 -4.18
C LEU A 149 12.18 20.23 -5.41
N ARG A 150 11.38 21.20 -5.88
CA ARG A 150 10.36 20.96 -6.91
C ARG A 150 10.87 20.20 -8.15
N PRO A 151 12.01 20.53 -8.80
CA PRO A 151 12.49 19.77 -9.95
C PRO A 151 12.87 18.32 -9.61
N TYR A 152 13.38 18.11 -8.39
CA TYR A 152 13.76 16.80 -7.88
C TYR A 152 12.53 15.95 -7.55
N LEU A 153 11.52 16.54 -6.90
CA LEU A 153 10.24 15.89 -6.60
C LEU A 153 9.50 15.48 -7.88
N GLU A 154 9.49 16.32 -8.92
CA GLU A 154 8.88 15.95 -10.21
C GLU A 154 9.63 14.80 -10.90
N SER A 155 10.96 14.72 -10.71
CA SER A 155 11.77 13.59 -11.21
C SER A 155 11.41 12.29 -10.49
N ILE A 156 11.27 12.34 -9.15
CA ILE A 156 10.86 11.19 -8.32
C ILE A 156 9.43 10.76 -8.66
N LYS A 157 8.50 11.71 -8.78
CA LYS A 157 7.12 11.45 -9.22
C LYS A 157 7.10 10.73 -10.57
N SER A 158 7.86 11.22 -11.55
CA SER A 158 7.94 10.60 -12.87
C SER A 158 8.50 9.17 -12.80
N ALA A 159 9.53 8.94 -11.97
CA ALA A 159 10.09 7.62 -11.75
C ALA A 159 9.07 6.66 -11.10
N ILE A 160 8.32 7.12 -10.08
CA ILE A 160 7.26 6.33 -9.44
C ILE A 160 6.19 5.95 -10.45
N GLN A 161 5.71 6.92 -11.24
CA GLN A 161 4.71 6.66 -12.30
C GLN A 161 5.20 5.64 -13.32
N LYS A 162 6.47 5.71 -13.73
CA LYS A 162 7.05 4.75 -14.68
C LYS A 162 7.25 3.37 -14.07
N HIS A 163 7.73 3.28 -12.83
CA HIS A 163 7.86 2.02 -12.11
C HIS A 163 6.51 1.30 -12.00
N GLU A 164 5.49 2.01 -11.54
CA GLU A 164 4.16 1.44 -11.32
C GLU A 164 3.45 1.09 -12.64
N ALA A 165 3.59 1.92 -13.68
CA ALA A 165 3.07 1.57 -15.01
C ALA A 165 3.73 0.31 -15.57
N LEU A 166 5.04 0.14 -15.35
CA LEU A 166 5.76 -1.07 -15.77
C LEU A 166 5.28 -2.30 -15.00
N LEU A 167 5.12 -2.21 -13.68
CA LEU A 167 4.55 -3.30 -12.88
C LEU A 167 3.14 -3.68 -13.32
N SER A 168 2.28 -2.69 -13.59
CA SER A 168 0.94 -2.98 -14.12
C SER A 168 0.99 -3.68 -15.48
N THR A 169 1.95 -3.31 -16.33
CA THR A 169 2.14 -3.94 -17.64
C THR A 169 2.60 -5.38 -17.48
N ILE A 170 3.56 -5.65 -16.60
CA ILE A 170 4.04 -7.00 -16.30
C ILE A 170 2.90 -7.88 -15.79
N LEU A 171 2.12 -7.39 -14.82
CA LEU A 171 0.96 -8.12 -14.30
C LEU A 171 -0.10 -8.40 -15.38
N THR A 172 -0.37 -7.44 -16.28
CA THR A 172 -1.28 -7.68 -17.41
C THR A 172 -0.72 -8.69 -18.41
N VAL A 173 0.57 -8.63 -18.72
CA VAL A 173 1.22 -9.56 -19.67
C VAL A 173 1.35 -10.95 -19.07
N GLU A 174 1.65 -11.09 -17.77
CA GLU A 174 1.65 -12.37 -17.07
C GLU A 174 0.24 -12.97 -17.03
N ASN A 175 -0.79 -12.16 -16.75
CA ASN A 175 -2.18 -12.60 -16.83
C ASN A 175 -2.56 -13.01 -18.26
N ASP A 176 -2.20 -12.22 -19.28
CA ASP A 176 -2.49 -12.53 -20.68
C ASP A 176 -1.69 -13.75 -21.16
N ALA A 177 -0.42 -13.89 -20.76
CA ALA A 177 0.42 -15.05 -21.06
C ALA A 177 -0.11 -16.30 -20.33
N HIS A 178 -0.61 -16.19 -19.11
CA HIS A 178 -1.33 -17.26 -18.43
C HIS A 178 -2.64 -17.60 -19.14
N ILE A 179 -3.41 -16.62 -19.61
CA ILE A 179 -4.64 -16.83 -20.40
C ILE A 179 -4.31 -17.53 -21.74
N LEU A 180 -3.24 -17.13 -22.42
CA LEU A 180 -2.81 -17.70 -23.70
C LEU A 180 -2.16 -19.08 -23.53
N ALA A 181 -1.37 -19.30 -22.48
CA ALA A 181 -0.81 -20.62 -22.15
C ALA A 181 -1.89 -21.60 -21.70
N ASN A 182 -2.95 -21.12 -21.02
CA ASN A 182 -4.11 -21.92 -20.63
C ASN A 182 -5.10 -22.16 -21.78
N ASN A 183 -4.97 -21.47 -22.94
CA ASN A 183 -5.82 -21.75 -24.11
C ASN A 183 -5.46 -23.05 -24.86
N HIS A 184 -4.39 -23.75 -24.46
CA HIS A 184 -4.12 -25.12 -24.91
C HIS A 184 -4.38 -26.19 -23.84
N THR A 185 -4.96 -25.84 -22.70
CA THR A 185 -5.42 -26.82 -21.71
C THR A 185 -6.63 -26.23 -20.98
N LEU A 186 -7.83 -26.70 -21.35
CA LEU A 186 -9.15 -26.44 -20.76
C LEU A 186 -9.18 -25.40 -19.61
N PRO A 187 -9.92 -24.27 -19.78
CA PRO A 187 -9.78 -23.08 -18.94
C PRO A 187 -9.99 -23.38 -17.45
N LEU A 188 -9.00 -23.01 -16.63
CA LEU A 188 -9.15 -22.86 -15.19
C LEU A 188 -10.02 -21.62 -14.96
N GLU A 189 -11.30 -21.90 -14.80
CA GLU A 189 -12.35 -21.00 -14.34
C GLU A 189 -11.92 -20.18 -13.10
N ALA A 190 -12.45 -18.95 -12.95
CA ALA A 190 -12.16 -18.10 -11.79
C ALA A 190 -12.39 -18.86 -10.47
N PRO A 191 -11.70 -18.55 -9.35
CA PRO A 191 -11.88 -19.28 -8.09
C PRO A 191 -13.35 -19.42 -7.67
N ASP A 192 -14.18 -18.42 -7.97
CA ASP A 192 -15.63 -18.47 -7.72
C ASP A 192 -16.38 -19.50 -8.57
N GLN A 193 -15.98 -19.67 -9.84
CA GLN A 193 -16.54 -20.63 -10.79
C GLN A 193 -16.05 -22.06 -10.47
N VAL A 194 -14.76 -22.25 -10.13
CA VAL A 194 -14.24 -23.52 -9.60
C VAL A 194 -14.98 -23.89 -8.31
N MET A 195 -15.23 -22.95 -7.41
CA MET A 195 -15.98 -23.19 -6.18
C MET A 195 -17.47 -23.51 -6.43
N ASP A 196 -18.07 -22.99 -7.52
CA ASP A 196 -19.42 -23.36 -7.96
C ASP A 196 -19.49 -24.82 -8.44
N GLN A 197 -18.45 -25.32 -9.12
CA GLN A 197 -18.39 -26.71 -9.56
C GLN A 197 -18.42 -27.74 -8.42
N PHE A 198 -17.97 -27.36 -7.21
CA PHE A 198 -17.98 -28.24 -6.01
C PHE A 198 -19.20 -28.04 -5.11
N GLY A 199 -20.20 -27.25 -5.54
CA GLY A 199 -21.42 -27.02 -4.76
C GLY A 199 -21.16 -26.38 -3.39
N LEU A 200 -20.14 -25.52 -3.30
CA LEU A 200 -19.90 -24.74 -2.09
C LEU A 200 -21.03 -23.71 -1.93
N THR A 201 -21.59 -23.63 -0.73
CA THR A 201 -22.55 -22.58 -0.38
C THR A 201 -21.83 -21.22 -0.35
N LYS A 202 -22.58 -20.13 -0.51
CA LYS A 202 -22.05 -18.76 -0.42
C LYS A 202 -21.15 -18.58 0.82
N ARG A 203 -21.60 -19.11 1.97
CA ARG A 203 -20.85 -19.04 3.22
C ARG A 203 -19.58 -19.86 3.23
N GLU A 204 -19.58 -21.02 2.60
CA GLU A 204 -18.36 -21.85 2.47
C GLU A 204 -17.34 -21.20 1.53
N LYS A 205 -17.77 -20.49 0.48
CA LYS A 205 -16.87 -19.73 -0.39
C LYS A 205 -16.16 -18.59 0.36
N GLU A 206 -16.90 -17.81 1.14
CA GLU A 206 -16.34 -16.75 1.99
C GLU A 206 -15.29 -17.33 2.96
N VAL A 207 -15.58 -18.47 3.60
CA VAL A 207 -14.62 -19.15 4.48
C VAL A 207 -13.38 -19.65 3.72
N VAL A 208 -13.51 -20.14 2.48
CA VAL A 208 -12.35 -20.52 1.65
C VAL A 208 -11.46 -19.31 1.36
N GLN A 209 -12.04 -18.17 0.97
CA GLN A 209 -11.29 -16.95 0.69
C GLN A 209 -10.47 -16.51 1.91
N TYR A 210 -11.07 -16.49 3.10
CA TYR A 210 -10.34 -16.15 4.33
C TYR A 210 -9.22 -17.14 4.69
N ILE A 211 -9.40 -18.44 4.39
CA ILE A 211 -8.33 -19.43 4.59
C ILE A 211 -7.17 -19.20 3.62
N LEU A 212 -7.45 -18.85 2.36
CA LEU A 212 -6.44 -18.55 1.36
C LEU A 212 -5.67 -17.25 1.67
N GLN A 213 -6.29 -16.32 2.38
CA GLN A 213 -5.63 -15.14 2.98
C GLN A 213 -4.78 -15.48 4.22
N GLY A 214 -4.73 -16.75 4.65
CA GLY A 214 -3.91 -17.19 5.79
C GLY A 214 -4.53 -16.94 7.16
N LEU A 215 -5.81 -16.57 7.23
CA LEU A 215 -6.46 -16.23 8.50
C LEU A 215 -6.71 -17.47 9.37
N ALA A 216 -6.49 -17.32 10.68
CA ALA A 216 -6.76 -18.36 11.67
C ALA A 216 -8.27 -18.56 11.91
N SER A 217 -8.69 -19.77 12.28
CA SER A 217 -10.13 -20.10 12.45
C SER A 217 -10.84 -19.22 13.48
N ALA A 218 -10.14 -18.73 14.51
CA ALA A 218 -10.68 -17.77 15.48
C ALA A 218 -11.02 -16.41 14.83
N HIS A 219 -10.11 -15.85 14.04
CA HIS A 219 -10.34 -14.59 13.31
C HIS A 219 -11.44 -14.74 12.25
N ILE A 220 -11.47 -15.87 11.54
CA ILE A 220 -12.55 -16.16 10.58
C ILE A 220 -13.90 -16.20 11.31
N ALA A 221 -13.96 -16.78 12.51
CA ALA A 221 -15.19 -16.89 13.28
C ALA A 221 -15.74 -15.51 13.69
N GLU A 222 -14.85 -14.61 14.11
CA GLU A 222 -15.17 -13.23 14.46
C GLU A 222 -15.71 -12.45 13.26
N MET A 223 -14.99 -12.45 12.12
CA MET A 223 -15.46 -11.79 10.89
C MET A 223 -16.78 -12.37 10.37
N CYS A 224 -17.00 -13.65 10.68
CA CYS A 224 -18.21 -14.36 10.30
C CYS A 224 -19.35 -14.25 11.33
N PHE A 225 -19.16 -13.60 12.48
CA PHE A 225 -20.14 -13.55 13.56
C PHE A 225 -20.68 -14.94 13.97
N VAL A 226 -19.80 -15.96 14.02
CA VAL A 226 -20.13 -17.34 14.42
C VAL A 226 -19.10 -17.87 15.41
N SER A 227 -19.34 -19.05 15.99
CA SER A 227 -18.36 -19.70 16.86
C SER A 227 -17.18 -20.29 16.07
N GLU A 228 -16.00 -20.41 16.70
CA GLU A 228 -14.85 -21.11 16.10
C GLU A 228 -15.20 -22.58 15.75
N GLY A 229 -16.05 -23.22 16.56
CA GLY A 229 -16.57 -24.56 16.27
C GLY A 229 -17.38 -24.61 14.97
N THR A 230 -18.14 -23.55 14.66
CA THR A 230 -18.87 -23.40 13.40
C THR A 230 -17.91 -23.30 12.22
N ILE A 231 -16.82 -22.54 12.33
CA ILE A 231 -15.79 -22.46 11.28
C ILE A 231 -15.07 -23.79 11.09
N LYS A 232 -14.75 -24.52 12.15
CA LYS A 232 -14.18 -25.89 12.05
C LYS A 232 -15.12 -26.83 11.28
N ASN A 233 -16.43 -26.73 11.49
CA ASN A 233 -17.42 -27.48 10.74
C ASN A 233 -17.49 -27.05 9.26
N HIS A 234 -17.46 -25.75 8.97
CA HIS A 234 -17.38 -25.26 7.58
C HIS A 234 -16.13 -25.79 6.87
N ARG A 235 -14.95 -25.73 7.51
CA ARG A 235 -13.69 -26.26 6.96
C ARG A 235 -13.79 -27.75 6.63
N LYS A 236 -14.37 -28.55 7.54
CA LYS A 236 -14.58 -29.99 7.30
C LYS A 236 -15.50 -30.24 6.10
N ASN A 237 -16.58 -29.47 5.98
CA ASN A 237 -17.50 -29.58 4.85
C ASN A 237 -16.85 -29.15 3.53
N ILE A 238 -16.11 -28.05 3.54
CA ILE A 238 -15.31 -27.56 2.40
C ILE A 238 -14.32 -28.64 1.94
N TYR A 239 -13.55 -29.21 2.86
CA TYR A 239 -12.55 -30.23 2.52
C TYR A 239 -13.19 -31.48 1.92
N ARG A 240 -14.34 -31.90 2.48
CA ARG A 240 -15.13 -33.00 1.91
C ARG A 240 -15.64 -32.68 0.51
N LYS A 241 -16.22 -31.50 0.29
CA LYS A 241 -16.78 -31.08 -1.02
C LYS A 241 -15.70 -30.92 -2.08
N LEU A 242 -14.51 -30.46 -1.69
CA LEU A 242 -13.36 -30.29 -2.57
C LEU A 242 -12.51 -31.57 -2.74
N ASN A 243 -12.87 -32.65 -2.04
CA ASN A 243 -12.12 -33.91 -1.98
C ASN A 243 -10.63 -33.73 -1.59
N ILE A 244 -10.39 -32.91 -0.57
CA ILE A 244 -9.05 -32.62 -0.04
C ILE A 244 -8.96 -33.00 1.44
N ARG A 245 -7.72 -33.14 1.96
CA ARG A 245 -7.49 -33.61 3.33
C ARG A 245 -6.82 -32.57 4.22
N SER A 246 -6.26 -31.51 3.65
CA SER A 246 -5.53 -30.50 4.40
C SER A 246 -5.69 -29.09 3.84
N GLN A 247 -5.39 -28.10 4.68
CA GLN A 247 -5.24 -26.71 4.24
C GLN A 247 -4.18 -26.57 3.15
N ARG A 248 -3.08 -27.34 3.22
CA ARG A 248 -2.05 -27.33 2.17
C ARG A 248 -2.62 -27.76 0.81
N ASP A 249 -3.49 -28.76 0.79
CA ASP A 249 -4.16 -29.20 -0.43
C ASP A 249 -5.13 -28.13 -0.96
N LEU A 250 -5.78 -27.38 -0.06
CA LEU A 250 -6.61 -26.23 -0.45
C LEU A 250 -5.77 -25.16 -1.17
N PHE A 251 -4.63 -24.77 -0.58
CA PHE A 251 -3.72 -23.79 -1.18
C PHE A 251 -3.22 -24.26 -2.55
N ARG A 252 -2.78 -25.52 -2.65
CA ARG A 252 -2.34 -26.12 -3.93
C ARG A 252 -3.42 -26.13 -5.01
N LYS A 253 -4.70 -26.22 -4.61
CA LYS A 253 -5.83 -26.31 -5.54
C LYS A 253 -6.30 -24.96 -6.06
N PHE A 254 -5.93 -23.85 -5.40
CA PHE A 254 -6.43 -22.50 -5.72
C PHE A 254 -5.34 -21.45 -5.94
N LEU A 255 -4.07 -21.72 -5.63
CA LEU A 255 -2.95 -20.76 -5.73
C LEU A 255 -1.77 -21.27 -6.57
N ASN A 256 -1.96 -22.34 -7.35
CA ASN A 256 -0.97 -22.87 -8.31
C ASN A 256 -1.58 -22.98 -9.70
#